data_AF-A0A2M8BP12-F1
#
_entry.id   AF-A0A2M8BP12-F1
#
_cell.length_a   1.000
_cell.length_b   1.000
_cell.length_c   1.000
_cell.angle_alpha   90.00
_cell.angle_beta   90.00
_cell.angle_gamma   90.00
#
_symmetry.space_group_name_H-M   'P 1'
#
loop_
_entity.id
_entity.type
_entity.pdbx_description
1 polymer ?
#
loop_
_entity_poly.entity_id
_entity_poly.type
_entity_poly.pdbx_seq_one_letter_code
_entity_poly.pdbx_strand_id
1 'polypeptide(L)'
;MTDLSADFKALANYRPTHKVRFVTAASLFDGHDAAINIMRRILQSMGAEVIHLGHNRSVDEVVTAALQEDAQGIAISSYQGGHVEYFKYMVDLLKSRGGAHIQVFGGGGGVIVPSEIKALMDYGVTRIYSPQDGQRMGLAGMIGEMVMRCDHDLTQYAPTTVEAIQGHTEKSWRALAQLITGLENEVAAGEAKAALSKPFKALAKDIQALAATKKIPVLGITGTGGAGKSSLTDELIRRLRLDQNDALRVAVISIDPSRRKSGGALLGDRIRMNAIGPWGKVGSDTDMRSNSGSDPTLPAPQSGAAARVFMRSLATRDFGSEISAALPDVIAACKVAGFDLIIVETSGIGQGDAAIVPLVDVPMYVMTPEFGAASQ
;
A
#
# COMPACT_ATOMS: atom_id res chain seq x y z
N MET A 1 25.64 33.68 7.05
CA MET A 1 24.59 32.81 7.64
C MET A 1 23.35 32.81 6.73
N THR A 2 23.51 32.52 5.43
CA THR A 2 22.47 32.80 4.42
C THR A 2 22.33 31.76 3.29
N ASP A 3 23.19 30.76 3.21
CA ASP A 3 23.14 29.77 2.11
C ASP A 3 22.27 28.53 2.41
N LEU A 4 22.11 28.17 3.70
CA LEU A 4 21.29 27.01 4.11
C LEU A 4 19.79 27.17 3.77
N SER A 5 19.30 28.38 3.45
CA SER A 5 17.88 28.60 3.12
C SER A 5 17.52 28.20 1.68
N ALA A 6 18.47 28.26 0.75
CA ALA A 6 18.20 28.00 -0.67
C ALA A 6 17.90 26.53 -0.92
N ASP A 7 18.71 25.63 -0.35
CA ASP A 7 18.54 24.18 -0.49
C ASP A 7 17.21 23.69 0.11
N PHE A 8 16.82 24.18 1.30
CA PHE A 8 15.53 23.80 1.88
C PHE A 8 14.34 24.38 1.11
N LYS A 9 14.49 25.55 0.50
CA LYS A 9 13.47 26.09 -0.42
C LYS A 9 13.38 25.26 -1.70
N ALA A 10 14.50 24.76 -2.23
CA ALA A 10 14.49 23.86 -3.37
C ALA A 10 13.78 22.55 -3.01
N LEU A 11 14.11 21.95 -1.86
CA LEU A 11 13.43 20.76 -1.35
C LEU A 11 11.93 20.99 -1.15
N ALA A 12 11.52 22.09 -0.52
CA ALA A 12 10.11 22.42 -0.31
C ALA A 12 9.29 22.53 -1.62
N ASN A 13 9.96 22.80 -2.74
CA ASN A 13 9.34 22.88 -4.07
C ASN A 13 9.62 21.65 -4.94
N TYR A 14 10.29 20.63 -4.41
CA TYR A 14 10.64 19.43 -5.15
C TYR A 14 9.39 18.74 -5.72
N ARG A 15 9.50 18.25 -6.95
CA ARG A 15 8.48 17.44 -7.61
C ARG A 15 9.16 16.19 -8.17
N PRO A 16 8.62 15.00 -7.87
CA PRO A 16 9.24 13.77 -8.32
C PRO A 16 9.09 13.61 -9.83
N THR A 17 10.09 12.99 -10.43
CA THR A 17 10.12 12.59 -11.84
C THR A 17 9.47 11.22 -12.05
N HIS A 18 9.56 10.33 -11.06
CA HIS A 18 8.91 9.03 -11.04
C HIS A 18 7.59 9.07 -10.26
N LYS A 19 6.80 8.00 -10.40
CA LYS A 19 5.61 7.77 -9.58
C LYS A 19 6.02 7.29 -8.18
N VAL A 20 6.30 8.25 -7.31
CA VAL A 20 6.71 8.00 -5.93
C VAL A 20 5.51 7.63 -5.07
N ARG A 21 5.59 6.46 -4.44
CA ARG A 21 4.59 5.89 -3.54
C ARG A 21 5.12 5.84 -2.12
N PHE A 22 4.28 6.22 -1.16
CA PHE A 22 4.59 6.17 0.27
C PHE A 22 3.54 5.40 1.05
N VAL A 23 3.99 4.53 1.96
CA VAL A 23 3.15 4.02 3.06
C VAL A 23 3.33 4.91 4.28
N THR A 24 2.22 5.35 4.88
CA THR A 24 2.26 6.22 6.07
C THR A 24 1.42 5.65 7.21
N ALA A 25 1.97 5.62 8.42
CA ALA A 25 1.27 5.12 9.61
C ALA A 25 1.82 5.75 10.90
N ALA A 26 1.05 5.68 11.99
CA ALA A 26 1.59 5.78 13.35
C ALA A 26 1.93 4.39 13.91
N SER A 27 2.94 4.31 14.77
CA SER A 27 3.44 3.06 15.34
C SER A 27 2.39 2.28 16.15
N LEU A 28 2.74 1.05 16.53
CA LEU A 28 1.86 0.18 17.32
C LEU A 28 1.53 0.83 18.69
N PHE A 29 0.26 0.76 19.08
CA PHE A 29 -0.30 1.41 20.28
C PHE A 29 -0.11 2.93 20.34
N ASP A 30 0.21 3.56 19.21
CA ASP A 30 0.28 5.01 19.11
C ASP A 30 -0.98 5.57 18.44
N GLY A 31 -1.72 6.40 19.18
CA GLY A 31 -2.89 7.14 18.69
C GLY A 31 -2.55 8.54 18.15
N HIS A 32 -1.28 8.97 18.18
CA HIS A 32 -0.88 10.31 17.76
C HIS A 32 -0.77 10.40 16.23
N ASP A 33 -1.90 10.54 15.57
CA ASP A 33 -1.97 10.59 14.10
C ASP A 33 -1.88 12.01 13.52
N ALA A 34 -1.91 13.04 14.37
CA ALA A 34 -1.93 14.44 13.94
C ALA A 34 -0.70 14.79 13.07
N ALA A 35 0.49 14.38 13.50
CA ALA A 35 1.73 14.66 12.77
C ALA A 35 1.75 13.95 11.41
N ILE A 36 1.47 12.64 11.38
CA ILE A 36 1.48 11.86 10.14
C ILE A 36 0.39 12.31 9.17
N ASN A 37 -0.76 12.78 9.67
CA ASN A 37 -1.83 13.37 8.87
C ASN A 37 -1.41 14.66 8.16
N ILE A 38 -0.60 15.51 8.79
CA ILE A 38 -0.05 16.70 8.14
C ILE A 38 1.02 16.29 7.12
N MET A 39 1.93 15.38 7.48
CA MET A 39 2.99 14.90 6.59
C MET A 39 2.43 14.29 5.30
N ARG A 40 1.43 13.39 5.39
CA ARG A 40 0.82 12.78 4.21
C ARG A 40 0.13 13.78 3.28
N ARG A 41 -0.47 14.85 3.82
CA ARG A 41 -1.11 15.90 3.00
C ARG A 41 -0.07 16.65 2.18
N ILE A 42 1.13 16.84 2.73
CA ILE A 42 2.24 17.48 2.02
C ILE A 42 2.86 16.51 1.00
N LEU A 43 3.08 15.25 1.36
CA LEU A 43 3.50 14.21 0.39
C LEU A 43 2.57 14.19 -0.84
N GLN A 44 1.26 14.15 -0.60
CA GLN A 44 0.25 14.18 -1.66
C GLN A 44 0.27 15.48 -2.48
N SER A 45 0.48 16.64 -1.83
CA SER A 45 0.53 17.94 -2.53
C SER A 45 1.80 18.12 -3.36
N MET A 46 2.88 17.40 -3.01
CA MET A 46 4.14 17.34 -3.75
C MET A 46 4.13 16.31 -4.89
N GLY A 47 3.04 15.55 -5.04
CA GLY A 47 2.84 14.64 -6.17
C GLY A 47 3.04 13.16 -5.86
N ALA A 48 3.23 12.78 -4.59
CA ALA A 48 3.31 11.38 -4.20
C ALA A 48 1.92 10.72 -4.12
N GLU A 49 1.88 9.42 -4.39
CA GLU A 49 0.73 8.55 -4.11
C GLU A 49 0.89 7.98 -2.68
N VAL A 50 -0.02 8.33 -1.78
CA VAL A 50 0.12 8.01 -0.35
C VAL A 50 -0.89 6.97 0.09
N ILE A 51 -0.41 5.78 0.44
CA ILE A 51 -1.17 4.71 1.08
C ILE A 51 -1.15 4.98 2.58
N HIS A 52 -2.27 5.44 3.12
CA HIS A 52 -2.36 5.81 4.52
C HIS A 52 -3.02 4.70 5.34
N LEU A 53 -2.30 4.18 6.35
CA LEU A 53 -2.79 3.10 7.21
C LEU A 53 -3.41 3.62 8.52
N GLY A 54 -3.36 4.93 8.77
CA GLY A 54 -3.85 5.51 10.02
C GLY A 54 -2.87 5.30 11.17
N HIS A 55 -3.40 4.92 12.33
CA HIS A 55 -2.65 4.79 13.58
C HIS A 55 -2.72 3.36 14.13
N ASN A 56 -1.98 3.10 15.22
CA ASN A 56 -1.93 1.78 15.87
C ASN A 56 -1.55 0.64 14.91
N ARG A 57 -0.43 0.78 14.18
CA ARG A 57 0.00 -0.23 13.20
C ARG A 57 1.23 -1.00 13.67
N SER A 58 1.13 -2.32 13.66
CA SER A 58 2.27 -3.21 13.86
C SER A 58 3.27 -3.09 12.71
N VAL A 59 4.51 -3.48 12.96
CA VAL A 59 5.55 -3.53 11.92
C VAL A 59 5.15 -4.48 10.79
N ASP A 60 4.55 -5.62 11.10
CA ASP A 60 4.11 -6.60 10.10
C ASP A 60 3.05 -6.03 9.16
N GLU A 61 2.07 -5.30 9.68
CA GLU A 61 1.05 -4.62 8.85
C GLU A 61 1.68 -3.58 7.91
N VAL A 62 2.57 -2.74 8.43
CA VAL A 62 3.23 -1.69 7.64
C VAL A 62 4.11 -2.30 6.55
N VAL A 63 4.92 -3.30 6.89
CA VAL A 63 5.83 -3.97 5.94
C VAL A 63 5.04 -4.74 4.90
N THR A 64 4.00 -5.47 5.30
CA THR A 64 3.12 -6.18 4.36
C THR A 64 2.47 -5.21 3.37
N ALA A 65 1.96 -4.07 3.85
CA ALA A 65 1.43 -3.03 2.97
C ALA A 65 2.52 -2.49 2.04
N ALA A 66 3.69 -2.09 2.55
CA ALA A 66 4.76 -1.53 1.72
C ALA A 66 5.24 -2.49 0.61
N LEU A 67 5.31 -3.80 0.91
CA LEU A 67 5.73 -4.82 -0.05
C LEU A 67 4.65 -5.11 -1.11
N GLN A 68 3.38 -5.13 -0.74
CA GLN A 68 2.26 -5.35 -1.69
C GLN A 68 2.00 -4.10 -2.56
N GLU A 69 2.14 -2.91 -1.97
CA GLU A 69 1.98 -1.62 -2.65
C GLU A 69 3.19 -1.22 -3.48
N ASP A 70 4.30 -1.94 -3.31
CA ASP A 70 5.61 -1.68 -3.90
C ASP A 70 6.03 -0.22 -3.77
N ALA A 71 6.05 0.26 -2.52
CA ALA A 71 6.34 1.65 -2.20
C ALA A 71 7.86 1.92 -2.14
N GLN A 72 8.29 3.10 -2.60
CA GLN A 72 9.68 3.56 -2.44
C GLN A 72 9.98 3.94 -0.99
N GLY A 73 8.99 4.45 -0.24
CA GLY A 73 9.18 4.97 1.11
C GLY A 73 8.11 4.56 2.11
N ILE A 74 8.52 4.45 3.37
CA ILE A 74 7.65 4.29 4.53
C ILE A 74 7.90 5.49 5.46
N ALA A 75 6.85 6.16 5.91
CA ALA A 75 6.94 7.21 6.91
C ALA A 75 6.14 6.84 8.17
N ILE A 76 6.83 6.81 9.31
CA ILE A 76 6.25 6.45 10.61
C ILE A 76 6.32 7.61 11.59
N SER A 77 5.20 7.92 12.23
CA SER A 77 5.21 8.70 13.47
C SER A 77 5.23 7.77 14.68
N SER A 78 6.10 8.04 15.66
CA SER A 78 6.17 7.28 16.91
C SER A 78 6.37 8.21 18.11
N TYR A 79 5.34 8.31 18.94
CA TYR A 79 5.27 9.21 20.10
C TYR A 79 5.13 8.48 21.45
N GLN A 80 5.00 7.15 21.46
CA GLN A 80 4.77 6.35 22.68
C GLN A 80 6.02 5.62 23.21
N GLY A 81 7.19 5.81 22.59
CA GLY A 81 8.41 5.06 22.92
C GLY A 81 8.44 3.68 22.24
N GLY A 82 9.48 2.88 22.53
CA GLY A 82 9.72 1.61 21.84
C GLY A 82 10.10 1.76 20.35
N HIS A 83 10.39 3.00 19.92
CA HIS A 83 10.72 3.33 18.53
C HIS A 83 12.01 2.65 18.07
N VAL A 84 12.99 2.44 18.96
CA VAL A 84 14.25 1.80 18.60
C VAL A 84 14.00 0.37 18.12
N GLU A 85 13.26 -0.41 18.89
CA GLU A 85 12.89 -1.80 18.58
C GLU A 85 11.96 -1.85 17.37
N TYR A 86 10.97 -0.94 17.31
CA TYR A 86 10.01 -0.87 16.22
C TYR A 86 10.70 -0.64 14.86
N PHE A 87 11.59 0.36 14.77
CA PHE A 87 12.30 0.66 13.53
C PHE A 87 13.33 -0.41 13.16
N LYS A 88 14.08 -0.96 14.13
CA LYS A 88 15.01 -2.07 13.86
C LYS A 88 14.29 -3.29 13.30
N TYR A 89 13.19 -3.67 13.94
CA TYR A 89 12.37 -4.79 13.48
C TYR A 89 11.81 -4.54 12.07
N MET A 90 11.38 -3.31 11.77
CA MET A 90 10.94 -2.93 10.42
C MET A 90 12.04 -3.10 9.37
N VAL A 91 13.25 -2.62 9.66
CA VAL A 91 14.40 -2.74 8.75
C VAL A 91 14.74 -4.22 8.51
N ASP A 92 14.74 -5.05 9.55
CA ASP A 92 15.03 -6.48 9.43
C ASP A 92 13.96 -7.23 8.66
N LEU A 93 12.68 -6.92 8.91
CA LEU A 93 11.56 -7.54 8.23
C LEU A 93 11.50 -7.15 6.75
N LEU A 94 11.81 -5.89 6.41
CA LEU A 94 11.97 -5.45 5.02
C LEU A 94 13.11 -6.20 4.32
N LYS A 95 14.28 -6.31 4.95
CA LYS A 95 15.44 -7.01 4.38
C LYS A 95 15.12 -8.48 4.11
N SER A 96 14.51 -9.17 5.08
CA SER A 96 14.18 -10.59 4.96
C SER A 96 13.09 -10.90 3.92
N ARG A 97 12.18 -9.96 3.67
CA ARG A 97 11.04 -10.14 2.74
C ARG A 97 11.21 -9.45 1.37
N GLY A 98 12.44 -9.07 1.00
CA GLY A 98 12.73 -8.52 -0.34
C GLY A 98 12.36 -7.05 -0.54
N GLY A 99 12.29 -6.27 0.55
CA GLY A 99 12.03 -4.83 0.59
C GLY A 99 13.24 -3.99 1.03
N ALA A 100 14.47 -4.51 0.95
CA ALA A 100 15.67 -3.82 1.45
C ALA A 100 15.93 -2.44 0.80
N HIS A 101 15.38 -2.18 -0.38
CA HIS A 101 15.49 -0.89 -1.09
C HIS A 101 14.42 0.13 -0.65
N ILE A 102 13.41 -0.29 0.11
CA ILE A 102 12.36 0.60 0.62
C ILE A 102 12.95 1.47 1.72
N GLN A 103 12.84 2.79 1.57
CA GLN A 103 13.43 3.75 2.47
C GLN A 103 12.53 4.02 3.67
N VAL A 104 13.09 3.93 4.88
CA VAL A 104 12.33 4.12 6.12
C VAL A 104 12.61 5.49 6.71
N PHE A 105 11.54 6.25 6.94
CA PHE A 105 11.56 7.58 7.53
C PHE A 105 10.77 7.59 8.83
N GLY A 106 11.19 8.42 9.77
CA GLY A 106 10.50 8.52 11.06
C GLY A 106 10.54 9.90 11.70
N GLY A 107 9.65 10.11 12.67
CA GLY A 107 9.64 11.26 13.55
C GLY A 107 8.83 10.99 14.81
N GLY A 108 9.25 11.56 15.94
CA GLY A 108 8.58 11.38 17.24
C GLY A 108 8.61 12.63 18.10
N GLY A 109 8.84 13.80 17.48
CA GLY A 109 9.10 15.04 18.24
C GLY A 109 10.31 14.87 19.16
N GLY A 110 10.15 15.21 20.43
CA GLY A 110 11.21 15.08 21.44
C GLY A 110 11.37 13.67 22.03
N VAL A 111 10.57 12.68 21.60
CA VAL A 111 10.59 11.32 22.16
C VAL A 111 11.82 10.53 21.69
N ILE A 112 12.30 10.80 20.47
CA ILE A 112 13.48 10.13 19.89
C ILE A 112 14.69 11.03 20.09
N VAL A 113 15.60 10.64 20.98
CA VAL A 113 16.76 11.49 21.34
C VAL A 113 17.88 11.41 20.28
N PRO A 114 18.80 12.40 20.20
CA PRO A 114 19.82 12.43 19.14
C PRO A 114 20.70 11.18 19.04
N SER A 115 21.03 10.52 20.15
CA SER A 115 21.79 9.27 20.15
C SER A 115 21.02 8.11 19.53
N GLU A 116 19.71 8.05 19.75
CA GLU A 116 18.83 7.04 19.16
C GLU A 116 18.59 7.31 17.66
N ILE A 117 18.43 8.59 17.28
CA ILE A 117 18.37 9.00 15.87
C ILE A 117 19.59 8.47 15.13
N LYS A 118 20.79 8.72 15.66
CA LYS A 118 22.04 8.22 15.09
C LYS A 118 22.06 6.69 15.03
N ALA A 119 21.75 6.01 16.14
CA ALA A 119 21.77 4.55 16.19
C ALA A 119 20.80 3.89 15.21
N LEU A 120 19.61 4.47 15.02
CA LEU A 120 18.61 4.00 14.04
C LEU A 120 19.07 4.22 12.61
N MET A 121 19.67 5.38 12.33
CA MET A 121 20.20 5.69 11.00
C MET A 121 21.39 4.79 10.65
N ASP A 122 22.29 4.55 11.61
CA ASP A 122 23.43 3.62 11.46
C ASP A 122 22.95 2.16 11.24
N TYR A 123 21.77 1.79 11.77
CA TYR A 123 21.19 0.45 11.58
C TYR A 123 20.60 0.22 10.18
N GLY A 124 20.09 1.29 9.54
CA GLY A 124 19.49 1.23 8.21
C GLY A 124 18.22 2.05 8.03
N VAL A 125 17.77 2.83 9.03
CA VAL A 125 16.71 3.83 8.81
C VAL A 125 17.27 4.97 7.97
N THR A 126 16.58 5.36 6.90
CA THR A 126 17.05 6.40 5.98
C THR A 126 17.21 7.75 6.68
N ARG A 127 16.18 8.16 7.44
CA ARG A 127 16.20 9.43 8.17
C ARG A 127 15.16 9.46 9.28
N ILE A 128 15.58 9.83 10.49
CA ILE A 128 14.67 10.28 11.56
C ILE A 128 14.78 11.80 11.69
N TYR A 129 13.65 12.50 11.58
CA TYR A 129 13.58 13.95 11.68
C TYR A 129 13.39 14.41 13.13
N SER A 130 14.31 15.25 13.60
CA SER A 130 14.24 15.88 14.93
C SER A 130 13.40 17.17 14.92
N PRO A 131 12.96 17.69 16.08
CA PRO A 131 12.34 19.01 16.16
C PRO A 131 13.23 20.13 15.61
N GLN A 132 14.55 20.02 15.79
CA GLN A 132 15.52 20.98 15.27
C GLN A 132 15.58 20.96 13.74
N ASP A 133 15.44 19.78 13.12
CA ASP A 133 15.30 19.66 11.67
C ASP A 133 14.02 20.36 11.20
N GLY A 134 12.90 20.20 11.93
CA GLY A 134 11.66 20.91 11.62
C GLY A 134 11.80 22.43 11.65
N GLN A 135 12.53 22.97 12.64
CA GLN A 135 12.81 24.42 12.72
C GLN A 135 13.72 24.89 11.58
N ARG A 136 14.71 24.09 11.20
CA ARG A 136 15.72 24.45 10.20
C ARG A 136 15.22 24.32 8.76
N MET A 137 14.57 23.20 8.45
CA MET A 137 14.16 22.82 7.09
C MET A 137 12.74 23.31 6.77
N GLY A 138 11.93 23.54 7.81
CA GLY A 138 10.49 23.63 7.67
C GLY A 138 9.87 22.28 7.31
N LEU A 139 8.56 22.15 7.56
CA LEU A 139 7.85 20.89 7.30
C LEU A 139 7.89 20.50 5.82
N ALA A 140 7.69 21.45 4.91
CA ALA A 140 7.78 21.20 3.47
C ALA A 140 9.20 20.79 3.02
N GLY A 141 10.25 21.34 3.62
CA GLY A 141 11.63 20.96 3.31
C GLY A 141 11.96 19.53 3.74
N MET A 142 11.50 19.10 4.92
CA MET A 142 11.65 17.71 5.36
C MET A 142 10.94 16.74 4.42
N ILE A 143 9.68 17.02 4.08
CA ILE A 143 8.92 16.15 3.15
C ILE A 143 9.53 16.18 1.74
N GLY A 144 10.03 17.32 1.29
CA GLY A 144 10.75 17.43 0.03
C GLY A 144 12.00 16.56 -0.03
N GLU A 145 12.77 16.50 1.05
CA GLU A 145 13.91 15.58 1.16
C GLU A 145 13.46 14.11 1.09
N MET A 146 12.37 13.75 1.78
CA MET A 146 11.82 12.40 1.73
C MET A 146 11.44 12.02 0.29
N VAL A 147 10.69 12.89 -0.41
CA VAL A 147 10.27 12.64 -1.79
C VAL A 147 11.47 12.55 -2.72
N MET A 148 12.46 13.44 -2.59
CA MET A 148 13.67 13.43 -3.39
C MET A 148 14.46 12.13 -3.23
N ARG A 149 14.64 11.65 -2.00
CA ARG A 149 15.36 10.39 -1.76
C ARG A 149 14.62 9.19 -2.33
N CYS A 150 13.28 9.22 -2.32
CA CYS A 150 12.43 8.19 -2.88
C CYS A 150 12.17 8.32 -4.39
N ASP A 151 12.68 9.35 -5.08
CA ASP A 151 12.44 9.57 -6.50
C ASP A 151 13.34 8.70 -7.39
N HIS A 152 13.06 7.41 -7.42
CA HIS A 152 13.76 6.45 -8.27
C HIS A 152 12.80 5.43 -8.88
N ASP A 153 13.24 4.85 -10.00
CA ASP A 153 12.49 3.83 -10.74
C ASP A 153 12.53 2.46 -10.03
N LEU A 154 11.36 1.95 -9.65
CA LEU A 154 11.20 0.61 -9.07
C LEU A 154 11.06 -0.49 -10.13
N THR A 155 10.83 -0.14 -11.40
CA THR A 155 10.61 -1.16 -12.45
C THR A 155 11.83 -2.04 -12.71
N GLN A 156 13.01 -1.60 -12.29
CA GLN A 156 14.23 -2.42 -12.28
C GLN A 156 14.07 -3.71 -11.45
N TYR A 157 13.23 -3.71 -10.40
CA TYR A 157 12.99 -4.87 -9.54
C TYR A 157 11.89 -5.79 -10.06
N ALA A 158 11.07 -5.33 -11.00
CA ALA A 158 9.98 -6.12 -11.53
C ALA A 158 10.49 -7.36 -12.30
N PRO A 159 9.81 -8.51 -12.18
CA PRO A 159 10.17 -9.71 -12.91
C PRO A 159 9.91 -9.52 -14.41
N THR A 160 10.67 -10.23 -15.23
CA THR A 160 10.53 -10.24 -16.70
C THR A 160 9.85 -11.50 -17.22
N THR A 161 9.46 -12.40 -16.33
CA THR A 161 8.93 -13.73 -16.67
C THR A 161 7.65 -13.99 -15.88
N VAL A 162 6.70 -14.69 -16.51
CA VAL A 162 5.38 -14.96 -15.93
C VAL A 162 5.46 -15.94 -14.75
N GLU A 163 6.40 -16.87 -14.79
CA GLU A 163 6.59 -17.92 -13.78
C GLU A 163 6.89 -17.32 -12.40
N ALA A 164 7.50 -16.12 -12.35
CA ALA A 164 7.89 -15.46 -11.12
C ALA A 164 6.70 -15.02 -10.27
N ILE A 165 5.55 -14.74 -10.89
CA ILE A 165 4.33 -14.28 -10.19
C ILE A 165 3.37 -15.42 -9.87
N GLN A 166 3.64 -16.63 -10.34
CA GLN A 166 2.77 -17.77 -10.11
C GLN A 166 2.95 -18.33 -8.69
N GLY A 167 1.83 -18.67 -8.06
CA GLY A 167 1.79 -19.26 -6.73
C GLY A 167 1.51 -18.25 -5.61
N HIS A 168 1.57 -18.75 -4.38
CA HIS A 168 1.04 -18.05 -3.19
C HIS A 168 2.06 -17.97 -2.06
N THR A 169 3.34 -17.84 -2.43
CA THR A 169 4.40 -17.54 -1.48
C THR A 169 4.55 -16.03 -1.35
N GLU A 170 5.14 -15.57 -0.24
CA GLU A 170 5.49 -14.15 -0.07
C GLU A 170 6.36 -13.64 -1.22
N LYS A 171 7.26 -14.48 -1.73
CA LYS A 171 8.12 -14.17 -2.88
C LYS A 171 7.32 -13.97 -4.16
N SER A 172 6.36 -14.87 -4.46
CA SER A 172 5.49 -14.75 -5.63
C SER A 172 4.64 -13.48 -5.57
N TRP A 173 4.12 -13.13 -4.39
CA TRP A 173 3.32 -11.92 -4.21
C TRP A 173 4.16 -10.64 -4.24
N ARG A 174 5.39 -10.67 -3.74
CA ARG A 174 6.34 -9.56 -3.91
C ARG A 174 6.65 -9.34 -5.39
N ALA A 175 6.88 -10.41 -6.14
CA ALA A 175 7.10 -10.35 -7.59
C ALA A 175 5.87 -9.82 -8.34
N LEU A 176 4.65 -10.24 -7.94
CA LEU A 176 3.40 -9.71 -8.47
C LEU A 176 3.26 -8.22 -8.22
N ALA A 177 3.54 -7.74 -6.99
CA ALA A 177 3.49 -6.32 -6.67
C ALA A 177 4.43 -5.49 -7.55
N GLN A 178 5.66 -5.94 -7.74
CA GLN A 178 6.65 -5.26 -8.58
C GLN A 178 6.27 -5.31 -10.06
N LEU A 179 5.71 -6.43 -10.54
CA LEU A 179 5.18 -6.52 -11.89
C LEU A 179 4.03 -5.52 -12.11
N ILE A 180 3.11 -5.40 -11.15
CA ILE A 180 2.02 -4.41 -11.25
C ILE A 180 2.59 -2.99 -11.39
N THR A 181 3.66 -2.65 -10.67
CA THR A 181 4.36 -1.36 -10.83
C THR A 181 4.92 -1.20 -12.25
N GLY A 182 5.52 -2.25 -12.82
CA GLY A 182 6.00 -2.26 -14.21
C GLY A 182 4.88 -2.03 -15.22
N LEU A 183 3.76 -2.74 -15.07
CA LEU A 183 2.57 -2.62 -15.93
C LEU A 183 1.94 -1.22 -15.84
N GLU A 184 1.75 -0.70 -14.62
CA GLU A 184 1.16 0.62 -14.39
C GLU A 184 2.01 1.74 -14.98
N ASN A 185 3.33 1.62 -14.88
CA ASN A 185 4.25 2.62 -15.42
C ASN A 185 4.47 2.49 -16.94
N GLU A 186 4.39 1.30 -17.53
CA GLU A 186 4.38 1.11 -19.00
C GLU A 186 3.17 1.81 -19.62
N VAL A 187 1.98 1.63 -19.05
CA VAL A 187 0.77 2.31 -19.54
C VAL A 187 0.89 3.82 -19.39
N ALA A 188 1.42 4.30 -18.25
CA ALA A 188 1.59 5.73 -18.01
C ALA A 188 2.65 6.38 -18.91
N ALA A 189 3.71 5.65 -19.29
CA ALA A 189 4.76 6.16 -20.18
C ALA A 189 4.32 6.24 -21.65
N GLY A 190 3.34 5.42 -22.06
CA GLY A 190 2.87 5.35 -23.44
C GLY A 190 4.00 4.99 -24.43
N GLU A 191 4.09 5.71 -25.55
CA GLU A 191 5.16 5.48 -26.55
C GLU A 191 6.50 6.12 -26.15
N ALA A 192 6.50 7.06 -25.20
CA ALA A 192 7.70 7.72 -24.68
C ALA A 192 8.38 6.84 -23.60
N LYS A 193 8.93 5.70 -24.04
CA LYS A 193 9.58 4.66 -23.19
C LYS A 193 10.83 5.11 -22.41
N ALA A 194 11.19 6.39 -22.45
CA ALA A 194 12.50 6.88 -21.99
C ALA A 194 12.74 6.76 -20.47
N ALA A 195 11.72 6.40 -19.67
CA ALA A 195 11.79 6.41 -18.21
C ALA A 195 11.71 5.03 -17.54
N LEU A 196 11.61 3.92 -18.29
CA LEU A 196 11.50 2.58 -17.70
C LEU A 196 12.80 1.81 -17.83
N SER A 197 13.23 1.18 -16.73
CA SER A 197 14.41 0.32 -16.73
C SER A 197 14.24 -0.97 -17.54
N LYS A 198 12.99 -1.41 -17.75
CA LYS A 198 12.65 -2.64 -18.50
C LYS A 198 11.37 -2.43 -19.34
N PRO A 199 11.25 -3.04 -20.53
CA PRO A 199 10.01 -3.04 -21.29
C PRO A 199 9.03 -4.11 -20.79
N PHE A 200 7.79 -3.74 -20.50
CA PHE A 200 6.74 -4.66 -20.04
C PHE A 200 5.69 -4.97 -21.11
N LYS A 201 5.64 -4.23 -22.23
CA LYS A 201 4.62 -4.40 -23.27
C LYS A 201 4.47 -5.84 -23.80
N ALA A 202 5.58 -6.54 -24.06
CA ALA A 202 5.54 -7.92 -24.53
C ALA A 202 5.01 -8.85 -23.43
N LEU A 203 5.53 -8.72 -22.21
CA LEU A 203 5.10 -9.49 -21.05
C LEU A 203 3.63 -9.25 -20.70
N ALA A 204 3.14 -8.01 -20.81
CA ALA A 204 1.73 -7.66 -20.62
C ALA A 204 0.84 -8.42 -21.61
N LYS A 205 1.25 -8.52 -22.88
CA LYS A 205 0.52 -9.30 -23.90
C LYS A 205 0.49 -10.80 -23.55
N ASP A 206 1.61 -11.35 -23.10
CA ASP A 206 1.70 -12.76 -22.70
C ASP A 206 0.84 -13.05 -21.46
N ILE A 207 0.84 -12.14 -20.48
CA ILE A 207 -0.02 -12.20 -19.29
C ILE A 207 -1.50 -12.15 -19.69
N GLN A 208 -1.89 -11.25 -20.59
CA GLN A 208 -3.27 -11.15 -21.09
C GLN A 208 -3.70 -12.45 -21.79
N ALA A 209 -2.84 -12.99 -22.66
CA ALA A 209 -3.11 -14.24 -23.36
C ALA A 209 -3.28 -15.42 -22.39
N LEU A 210 -2.44 -15.52 -21.36
CA LEU A 210 -2.54 -16.56 -20.35
C LEU A 210 -3.74 -16.35 -19.41
N ALA A 211 -4.04 -15.10 -19.03
CA ALA A 211 -5.20 -14.77 -18.20
C ALA A 211 -6.51 -15.17 -18.88
N ALA A 212 -6.60 -15.06 -20.21
CA ALA A 212 -7.76 -15.49 -20.99
C ALA A 212 -8.03 -17.01 -20.89
N THR A 213 -7.04 -17.82 -20.55
CA THR A 213 -7.22 -19.27 -20.33
C THR A 213 -7.64 -19.62 -18.90
N LYS A 214 -7.71 -18.63 -17.99
CA LYS A 214 -8.02 -18.82 -16.57
C LYS A 214 -9.48 -18.46 -16.29
N LYS A 215 -10.18 -19.32 -15.55
CA LYS A 215 -11.57 -19.10 -15.13
C LYS A 215 -11.62 -18.63 -13.67
N ILE A 216 -11.02 -17.47 -13.41
CA ILE A 216 -11.05 -16.84 -12.08
C ILE A 216 -12.08 -15.71 -12.09
N PRO A 217 -13.08 -15.74 -11.18
CA PRO A 217 -14.12 -14.71 -11.11
C PRO A 217 -13.54 -13.35 -10.68
N VAL A 218 -14.05 -12.29 -11.31
CA VAL A 218 -13.74 -10.89 -11.00
C VAL A 218 -15.02 -10.18 -10.56
N LEU A 219 -15.07 -9.79 -9.28
CA LEU A 219 -16.13 -8.97 -8.71
C LEU A 219 -15.73 -7.49 -8.81
N GLY A 220 -16.49 -6.69 -9.53
CA GLY A 220 -16.34 -5.24 -9.58
C GLY A 220 -17.28 -4.55 -8.61
N ILE A 221 -16.75 -3.71 -7.73
CA ILE A 221 -17.50 -2.95 -6.74
C ILE A 221 -17.37 -1.48 -7.11
N THR A 222 -18.48 -0.85 -7.47
CA THR A 222 -18.55 0.56 -7.84
C THR A 222 -19.67 1.26 -7.09
N GLY A 223 -19.75 2.58 -7.16
CA GLY A 223 -20.72 3.36 -6.41
C GLY A 223 -20.24 4.75 -6.01
N THR A 224 -21.18 5.54 -5.49
CA THR A 224 -20.93 6.94 -5.15
C THR A 224 -19.83 7.11 -4.10
N GLY A 225 -19.16 8.26 -4.12
CA GLY A 225 -18.14 8.61 -3.13
C GLY A 225 -18.73 8.58 -1.71
N GLY A 226 -18.07 7.88 -0.80
CA GLY A 226 -18.51 7.79 0.60
C GLY A 226 -19.63 6.78 0.89
N ALA A 227 -20.14 6.05 -0.10
CA ALA A 227 -21.22 5.07 0.09
C ALA A 227 -20.86 3.83 0.94
N GLY A 228 -19.59 3.68 1.33
CA GLY A 228 -19.11 2.55 2.11
C GLY A 228 -18.57 1.37 1.30
N LYS A 229 -18.12 1.59 0.06
CA LYS A 229 -17.53 0.56 -0.82
C LYS A 229 -16.42 -0.24 -0.15
N SER A 230 -15.40 0.44 0.39
CA SER A 230 -14.26 -0.24 1.02
C SER A 230 -14.65 -0.95 2.31
N SER A 231 -15.55 -0.36 3.11
CA SER A 231 -16.10 -1.02 4.31
C SER A 231 -16.90 -2.27 3.96
N LEU A 232 -17.72 -2.23 2.90
CA LEU A 232 -18.47 -3.39 2.41
C LEU A 232 -17.53 -4.45 1.85
N THR A 233 -16.50 -4.05 1.11
CA THR A 233 -15.47 -4.94 0.57
C THR A 233 -14.75 -5.68 1.68
N ASP A 234 -14.34 -4.98 2.74
CA ASP A 234 -13.74 -5.59 3.94
C ASP A 234 -14.67 -6.61 4.59
N GLU A 235 -15.94 -6.23 4.78
CA GLU A 235 -16.94 -7.11 5.39
C GLU A 235 -17.23 -8.33 4.51
N LEU A 236 -17.24 -8.20 3.18
CA LEU A 236 -17.38 -9.31 2.23
C LEU A 236 -16.19 -10.27 2.32
N ILE A 237 -14.96 -9.76 2.33
CA ILE A 237 -13.75 -10.55 2.54
C ILE A 237 -13.85 -11.29 3.88
N ARG A 238 -14.25 -10.61 4.95
CA ARG A 238 -14.48 -11.22 6.26
C ARG A 238 -15.47 -12.39 6.19
N ARG A 239 -16.60 -12.25 5.46
CA ARG A 239 -17.57 -13.34 5.29
C ARG A 239 -16.97 -14.50 4.50
N LEU A 240 -16.26 -14.22 3.41
CA LEU A 240 -15.58 -15.27 2.63
C LEU A 240 -14.60 -16.06 3.49
N ARG A 241 -13.79 -15.38 4.30
CA ARG A 241 -12.83 -16.04 5.21
C ARG A 241 -13.52 -16.87 6.28
N LEU A 242 -14.62 -16.39 6.85
CA LEU A 242 -15.39 -17.14 7.85
C LEU A 242 -16.09 -18.36 7.24
N ASP A 243 -16.79 -18.16 6.12
CA ASP A 243 -17.63 -19.17 5.47
C ASP A 243 -16.79 -20.28 4.83
N GLN A 244 -15.63 -19.92 4.27
CA GLN A 244 -14.73 -20.84 3.59
C GLN A 244 -13.54 -21.27 4.44
N ASN A 245 -13.58 -21.05 5.77
CA ASN A 245 -12.48 -21.38 6.69
C ASN A 245 -11.10 -20.87 6.20
N ASP A 246 -11.07 -19.65 5.64
CA ASP A 246 -9.87 -18.99 5.12
C ASP A 246 -9.15 -19.78 4.00
N ALA A 247 -9.87 -20.68 3.32
CA ALA A 247 -9.32 -21.50 2.25
C ALA A 247 -9.06 -20.70 0.97
N LEU A 248 -9.93 -19.73 0.67
CA LEU A 248 -9.86 -18.91 -0.54
C LEU A 248 -8.72 -17.90 -0.49
N ARG A 249 -8.09 -17.70 -1.65
CA ARG A 249 -7.10 -16.67 -1.89
C ARG A 249 -7.72 -15.53 -2.69
N VAL A 250 -7.69 -14.33 -2.12
CA VAL A 250 -8.38 -13.17 -2.69
C VAL A 250 -7.34 -12.10 -3.07
N ALA A 251 -7.43 -11.60 -4.30
CA ALA A 251 -6.73 -10.38 -4.70
C ALA A 251 -7.71 -9.20 -4.66
N VAL A 252 -7.31 -8.11 -4.03
CA VAL A 252 -8.07 -6.87 -3.93
C VAL A 252 -7.32 -5.77 -4.67
N ILE A 253 -7.96 -5.17 -5.66
CA ILE A 253 -7.44 -4.02 -6.40
C ILE A 253 -8.36 -2.85 -6.10
N SER A 254 -7.90 -1.91 -5.28
CA SER A 254 -8.69 -0.71 -4.96
C SER A 254 -8.19 0.49 -5.76
N ILE A 255 -9.07 1.41 -6.11
CA ILE A 255 -8.74 2.54 -6.98
C ILE A 255 -9.25 3.83 -6.35
N ASP A 256 -8.34 4.77 -6.12
CA ASP A 256 -8.65 6.09 -5.58
C ASP A 256 -8.31 7.20 -6.60
N PRO A 257 -9.02 8.34 -6.56
CA PRO A 257 -8.83 9.39 -7.55
C PRO A 257 -7.52 10.15 -7.35
N SER A 258 -6.82 10.43 -8.45
CA SER A 258 -5.64 11.30 -8.45
C SER A 258 -6.01 12.78 -8.35
N ARG A 259 -5.22 13.60 -7.63
CA ARG A 259 -5.45 15.04 -7.56
C ARG A 259 -4.95 15.75 -8.82
N ARG A 260 -5.86 16.47 -9.48
CA ARG A 260 -5.55 17.25 -10.71
C ARG A 260 -4.40 18.23 -10.60
N LYS A 261 -4.27 18.92 -9.48
CA LYS A 261 -3.27 19.98 -9.33
C LYS A 261 -1.87 19.47 -8.99
N SER A 262 -1.77 18.44 -8.15
CA SER A 262 -0.47 17.94 -7.67
C SER A 262 0.02 16.69 -8.39
N GLY A 263 -0.88 15.94 -9.04
CA GLY A 263 -0.56 14.63 -9.62
C GLY A 263 -0.45 13.49 -8.59
N GLY A 264 -0.46 13.81 -7.29
CA GLY A 264 -0.45 12.83 -6.21
C GLY A 264 -1.86 12.32 -5.85
N ALA A 265 -1.93 11.26 -5.05
CA ALA A 265 -3.18 10.62 -4.64
C ALA A 265 -3.15 10.27 -3.15
N LEU A 266 -4.34 10.21 -2.53
CA LEU A 266 -4.51 9.63 -1.20
C LEU A 266 -5.23 8.31 -1.43
N LEU A 267 -4.49 7.22 -1.29
CA LEU A 267 -4.99 5.86 -1.46
C LEU A 267 -5.49 5.40 -0.08
N GLY A 268 -6.75 5.72 0.17
CA GLY A 268 -7.42 5.65 1.45
C GLY A 268 -8.23 4.38 1.68
N ASP A 269 -8.46 3.54 0.68
CA ASP A 269 -9.28 2.33 0.86
C ASP A 269 -8.66 1.34 1.86
N ARG A 270 -7.34 1.14 1.80
CA ARG A 270 -6.63 0.18 2.67
C ARG A 270 -6.80 0.48 4.17
N ILE A 271 -7.02 1.74 4.57
CA ILE A 271 -7.25 2.08 5.98
C ILE A 271 -8.53 1.44 6.55
N ARG A 272 -9.48 1.08 5.68
CA ARG A 272 -10.77 0.47 6.06
C ARG A 272 -10.72 -1.06 6.10
N MET A 273 -9.64 -1.65 5.61
CA MET A 273 -9.52 -3.10 5.43
C MET A 273 -8.93 -3.77 6.67
N ASN A 274 -9.78 -4.32 7.53
CA ASN A 274 -9.36 -5.04 8.74
C ASN A 274 -9.23 -6.55 8.52
N ALA A 275 -9.94 -7.10 7.54
CA ALA A 275 -10.02 -8.52 7.23
C ALA A 275 -9.02 -8.96 6.15
N ILE A 276 -7.97 -8.19 5.89
CA ILE A 276 -6.91 -8.54 4.90
C ILE A 276 -5.59 -9.00 5.55
N GLY A 277 -5.45 -8.82 6.87
CA GLY A 277 -4.28 -9.29 7.63
C GLY A 277 -4.30 -10.80 7.89
N PRO A 278 -3.29 -11.33 8.61
CA PRO A 278 -3.24 -12.74 9.01
C PRO A 278 -4.55 -13.21 9.68
N TRP A 279 -5.06 -14.38 9.28
CA TRP A 279 -6.20 -15.05 9.94
C TRP A 279 -5.70 -16.10 10.90
N GLY A 280 -6.38 -16.28 12.00
CA GLY A 280 -6.20 -17.44 12.86
C GLY A 280 -7.28 -17.46 13.91
N LYS A 281 -7.80 -18.65 14.22
CA LYS A 281 -8.75 -18.84 15.31
C LYS A 281 -8.07 -18.38 16.60
N VAL A 282 -8.56 -17.30 17.21
CA VAL A 282 -8.48 -17.18 18.67
C VAL A 282 -9.08 -18.48 19.21
N GLY A 283 -8.29 -19.24 19.96
CA GLY A 283 -8.58 -20.62 20.31
C GLY A 283 -10.03 -20.80 20.74
N SER A 284 -10.68 -21.87 20.26
CA SER A 284 -11.88 -22.38 20.91
C SER A 284 -11.56 -22.59 22.39
N ASP A 285 -12.40 -22.07 23.28
CA ASP A 285 -12.32 -22.13 24.75
C ASP A 285 -12.21 -23.55 25.35
N THR A 286 -12.07 -24.59 24.53
CA THR A 286 -11.84 -25.97 24.96
C THR A 286 -10.39 -26.28 25.34
N ASP A 287 -9.40 -25.48 24.94
CA ASP A 287 -7.97 -25.74 25.23
C ASP A 287 -7.42 -25.03 26.48
N MET A 288 -8.19 -24.15 27.13
CA MET A 288 -7.72 -23.37 28.29
C MET A 288 -7.72 -24.13 29.64
N ARG A 289 -8.02 -25.44 29.67
CA ARG A 289 -8.08 -26.21 30.94
C ARG A 289 -6.90 -27.14 31.23
N SER A 290 -5.78 -27.06 30.51
CA SER A 290 -4.69 -28.03 30.74
C SER A 290 -3.26 -27.51 30.86
N ASN A 291 -2.99 -26.20 30.96
CA ASN A 291 -1.59 -25.74 31.04
C ASN A 291 -1.27 -24.86 32.26
N SER A 292 -1.22 -25.48 33.44
CA SER A 292 -0.49 -24.98 34.60
C SER A 292 0.90 -25.62 34.64
N GLY A 293 1.80 -25.14 33.79
CA GLY A 293 3.18 -25.63 33.71
C GLY A 293 3.99 -24.79 32.72
N SER A 294 4.88 -23.94 33.24
CA SER A 294 5.85 -23.17 32.44
C SER A 294 7.01 -24.07 32.01
N ASP A 295 6.94 -24.61 30.80
CA ASP A 295 8.06 -25.29 30.15
C ASP A 295 8.81 -24.32 29.20
N PRO A 296 10.10 -24.02 29.40
CA PRO A 296 10.88 -23.13 28.53
C PRO A 296 11.29 -23.76 27.20
N THR A 297 10.87 -25.00 26.90
CA THR A 297 11.14 -25.68 25.62
C THR A 297 10.04 -25.52 24.57
N LEU A 298 8.98 -24.76 24.86
CA LEU A 298 7.95 -24.46 23.87
C LEU A 298 8.52 -23.55 22.75
N PRO A 299 8.42 -23.93 21.46
CA PRO A 299 8.82 -23.04 20.39
C PRO A 299 7.98 -21.77 20.43
N ALA A 300 8.57 -20.65 20.01
CA ALA A 300 7.84 -19.40 19.78
C ALA A 300 6.56 -19.68 18.95
N PRO A 301 5.45 -18.95 19.18
CA PRO A 301 4.20 -19.21 18.47
C PRO A 301 4.49 -19.28 16.97
N GLN A 302 4.21 -20.44 16.37
CA GLN A 302 4.45 -20.66 14.95
C GLN A 302 3.58 -19.68 14.17
N SER A 303 4.22 -18.66 13.60
CA SER A 303 3.64 -17.75 12.62
C SER A 303 3.33 -18.54 11.34
N GLY A 304 2.19 -19.23 11.30
CA GLY A 304 1.95 -20.30 10.32
C GLY A 304 0.78 -20.11 9.36
N ALA A 305 -0.07 -19.09 9.53
CA ALA A 305 -1.12 -18.82 8.54
C ALA A 305 -0.52 -18.00 7.38
N ALA A 306 -0.18 -18.69 6.28
CA ALA A 306 0.22 -18.03 5.04
C ALA A 306 -0.83 -16.97 4.65
N ALA A 307 -0.38 -15.77 4.27
CA ALA A 307 -1.28 -14.69 3.88
C ALA A 307 -2.26 -15.16 2.78
N ARG A 308 -3.55 -14.86 2.97
CA ARG A 308 -4.64 -15.27 2.05
C ARG A 308 -5.19 -14.14 1.21
N VAL A 309 -4.93 -12.90 1.60
CA VAL A 309 -5.39 -11.72 0.90
C VAL A 309 -4.19 -10.89 0.43
N PHE A 310 -4.16 -10.63 -0.87
CA PHE A 310 -3.26 -9.65 -1.48
C PHE A 310 -4.07 -8.39 -1.78
N MET A 311 -3.55 -7.21 -1.43
CA MET A 311 -4.20 -5.95 -1.78
C MET A 311 -3.22 -5.03 -2.49
N ARG A 312 -3.68 -4.32 -3.53
CA ARG A 312 -2.93 -3.26 -4.20
C ARG A 312 -3.85 -2.08 -4.44
N SER A 313 -3.44 -0.90 -3.98
CA SER A 313 -4.16 0.35 -4.24
C SER A 313 -3.57 1.08 -5.45
N LEU A 314 -4.41 1.41 -6.42
CA LEU A 314 -4.03 2.15 -7.62
C LEU A 314 -4.59 3.57 -7.55
N ALA A 315 -3.89 4.50 -8.19
CA ALA A 315 -4.45 5.81 -8.47
C ALA A 315 -5.09 5.79 -9.86
N THR A 316 -6.16 6.56 -10.09
CA THR A 316 -6.75 6.66 -11.46
C THR A 316 -5.74 7.13 -12.50
N ARG A 317 -4.78 8.00 -12.10
CA ARG A 317 -3.76 8.67 -12.95
C ARG A 317 -4.30 9.45 -14.14
N ASP A 318 -5.62 9.58 -14.24
CA ASP A 318 -6.33 10.33 -15.26
C ASP A 318 -7.49 11.14 -14.65
N PHE A 319 -7.97 12.15 -15.38
CA PHE A 319 -9.07 13.01 -14.99
C PHE A 319 -10.38 12.52 -15.61
N GLY A 320 -11.38 12.29 -14.76
CA GLY A 320 -12.71 11.88 -15.21
C GLY A 320 -12.85 10.39 -15.51
N SER A 321 -11.80 9.59 -15.30
CA SER A 321 -11.93 8.13 -15.20
C SER A 321 -11.98 7.70 -13.74
N GLU A 322 -12.82 6.72 -13.47
CA GLU A 322 -12.98 6.09 -12.16
C GLU A 322 -12.07 4.86 -11.95
N ILE A 323 -11.39 4.43 -13.01
CA ILE A 323 -10.47 3.28 -13.06
C ILE A 323 -9.06 3.73 -13.48
N SER A 324 -8.05 2.91 -13.19
CA SER A 324 -6.71 3.06 -13.77
C SER A 324 -6.68 2.50 -15.19
N ALA A 325 -6.00 3.16 -16.11
CA ALA A 325 -5.81 2.66 -17.49
C ALA A 325 -5.08 1.30 -17.52
N ALA A 326 -4.28 0.98 -16.50
CA ALA A 326 -3.59 -0.29 -16.37
C ALA A 326 -4.44 -1.41 -15.74
N LEU A 327 -5.68 -1.11 -15.30
CA LEU A 327 -6.53 -2.07 -14.60
C LEU A 327 -6.70 -3.41 -15.35
N PRO A 328 -6.89 -3.46 -16.69
CA PRO A 328 -6.97 -4.74 -17.40
C PRO A 328 -5.73 -5.61 -17.23
N ASP A 329 -4.54 -5.02 -17.26
CA ASP A 329 -3.26 -5.73 -17.11
C ASP A 329 -3.04 -6.18 -15.66
N VAL A 330 -3.47 -5.38 -14.68
CA VAL A 330 -3.42 -5.74 -13.26
C VAL A 330 -4.35 -6.89 -12.94
N ILE A 331 -5.59 -6.88 -13.45
CA ILE A 331 -6.54 -8.00 -13.31
C ILE A 331 -5.94 -9.26 -13.95
N ALA A 332 -5.39 -9.15 -15.16
CA ALA A 332 -4.77 -10.27 -15.85
C ALA A 332 -3.58 -10.86 -15.07
N ALA A 333 -2.72 -10.01 -14.49
CA ALA A 333 -1.61 -10.45 -13.64
C ALA A 333 -2.11 -11.22 -12.40
N CYS A 334 -3.17 -10.74 -11.73
CA CYS A 334 -3.79 -11.45 -10.62
C CYS A 334 -4.42 -12.80 -11.07
N LYS A 335 -5.07 -12.87 -12.23
CA LYS A 335 -5.58 -14.14 -12.78
C LYS A 335 -4.46 -15.15 -13.00
N VAL A 336 -3.33 -14.69 -13.54
CA VAL A 336 -2.15 -15.52 -13.81
C VAL A 336 -1.45 -15.96 -12.52
N ALA A 337 -1.41 -15.10 -11.49
CA ALA A 337 -0.86 -15.44 -10.18
C ALA A 337 -1.61 -16.57 -9.48
N GLY A 338 -2.86 -16.83 -9.88
CA GLY A 338 -3.64 -18.00 -9.47
C GLY A 338 -4.57 -17.77 -8.27
N PHE A 339 -4.99 -16.52 -8.02
CA PHE A 339 -6.00 -16.25 -6.99
C PHE A 339 -7.33 -16.94 -7.32
N ASP A 340 -8.11 -17.26 -6.28
CA ASP A 340 -9.42 -17.90 -6.41
C ASP A 340 -10.54 -16.89 -6.70
N LEU A 341 -10.34 -15.63 -6.27
CA LEU A 341 -11.24 -14.51 -6.50
C LEU A 341 -10.43 -13.21 -6.65
N ILE A 342 -10.86 -12.34 -7.57
CA ILE A 342 -10.36 -10.98 -7.69
C ILE A 342 -11.51 -10.01 -7.38
N ILE A 343 -11.28 -9.07 -6.48
CA ILE A 343 -12.19 -7.98 -6.16
C ILE A 343 -11.57 -6.68 -6.64
N VAL A 344 -12.31 -5.91 -7.42
CA VAL A 344 -11.90 -4.59 -7.90
C VAL A 344 -12.84 -3.54 -7.32
N GLU A 345 -12.31 -2.60 -6.54
CA GLU A 345 -13.05 -1.44 -6.06
C GLU A 345 -12.68 -0.21 -6.89
N THR A 346 -13.66 0.45 -7.50
CA THR A 346 -13.45 1.70 -8.24
C THR A 346 -13.40 2.91 -7.31
N SER A 347 -12.92 4.04 -7.82
CA SER A 347 -13.07 5.31 -7.11
C SER A 347 -14.54 5.74 -7.04
N GLY A 348 -14.86 6.74 -6.20
CA GLY A 348 -16.23 7.28 -6.13
C GLY A 348 -16.71 7.81 -7.48
N ILE A 349 -17.73 7.19 -8.05
CA ILE A 349 -18.32 7.58 -9.34
C ILE A 349 -19.44 8.60 -9.20
N GLY A 350 -19.68 9.36 -10.27
CA GLY A 350 -20.94 10.06 -10.50
C GLY A 350 -22.05 9.08 -10.88
N GLN A 351 -23.29 9.56 -10.96
CA GLN A 351 -24.46 8.71 -11.23
C GLN A 351 -24.46 8.05 -12.64
N GLY A 352 -23.60 8.49 -13.56
CA GLY A 352 -23.57 8.03 -14.95
C GLY A 352 -22.38 7.13 -15.32
N ASP A 353 -21.42 6.90 -14.42
CA ASP A 353 -20.17 6.21 -14.75
C ASP A 353 -20.29 4.69 -14.51
N ALA A 354 -19.78 3.90 -15.45
CA ALA A 354 -19.88 2.43 -15.44
C ALA A 354 -18.68 1.73 -16.09
N ALA A 355 -17.50 2.36 -16.11
CA ALA A 355 -16.31 1.87 -16.81
C ALA A 355 -15.79 0.52 -16.29
N ILE A 356 -16.20 0.10 -15.08
CA ILE A 356 -15.83 -1.20 -14.52
C ILE A 356 -16.57 -2.37 -15.19
N VAL A 357 -17.76 -2.15 -15.73
CA VAL A 357 -18.65 -3.21 -16.27
C VAL A 357 -17.96 -4.11 -17.31
N PRO A 358 -17.24 -3.59 -18.34
CA PRO A 358 -16.59 -4.45 -19.32
C PRO A 358 -15.37 -5.22 -18.79
N LEU A 359 -14.91 -4.94 -17.56
CA LEU A 359 -13.67 -5.50 -17.01
C LEU A 359 -13.90 -6.59 -15.96
N VAL A 360 -15.16 -6.82 -15.56
CA VAL A 360 -15.53 -7.70 -14.44
C VAL A 360 -16.61 -8.69 -14.85
N ASP A 361 -16.66 -9.82 -14.15
CA ASP A 361 -17.69 -10.84 -14.39
C ASP A 361 -18.99 -10.50 -13.66
N VAL A 362 -18.89 -9.89 -12.48
CA VAL A 362 -20.04 -9.47 -11.67
C VAL A 362 -19.85 -8.03 -11.20
N PRO A 363 -20.66 -7.07 -11.67
CA PRO A 363 -20.67 -5.71 -11.13
C PRO A 363 -21.63 -5.59 -9.94
N MET A 364 -21.20 -4.89 -8.88
CA MET A 364 -21.98 -4.54 -7.71
C MET A 364 -21.97 -3.02 -7.52
N TYR A 365 -23.15 -2.40 -7.52
CA TYR A 365 -23.32 -0.97 -7.30
C TYR A 365 -23.69 -0.69 -5.83
N VAL A 366 -22.92 0.15 -5.17
CA VAL A 366 -23.08 0.53 -3.76
C VAL A 366 -23.54 1.98 -3.67
N MET A 367 -24.62 2.23 -2.93
CA MET A 367 -25.17 3.56 -2.73
C MET A 367 -25.73 3.73 -1.32
N THR A 368 -25.81 4.98 -0.86
CA THR A 368 -26.57 5.31 0.35
C THR A 368 -28.04 5.51 -0.01
N PRO A 369 -28.96 5.49 0.99
CA PRO A 369 -30.35 5.89 0.79
C PRO A 369 -30.54 7.35 0.30
N GLU A 370 -29.48 8.17 0.29
CA GLU A 370 -29.53 9.60 -0.05
C GLU A 370 -29.26 9.82 -1.56
N PHE A 371 -30.10 9.28 -2.43
CA PHE A 371 -29.87 9.26 -3.89
C PHE A 371 -30.71 10.26 -4.72
N GLY A 372 -31.49 11.15 -4.10
CA GLY A 372 -32.33 12.10 -4.83
C GLY A 372 -33.62 12.47 -4.10
N ALA A 373 -34.55 13.13 -4.80
CA ALA A 373 -35.68 13.82 -4.19
C ALA A 373 -36.56 12.91 -3.31
N ALA A 374 -36.88 13.38 -2.10
CA ALA A 374 -37.84 12.78 -1.16
C ALA A 374 -39.31 12.86 -1.62
N SER A 375 -39.55 12.96 -2.92
CA SER A 375 -40.87 13.12 -3.54
C SER A 375 -41.02 12.21 -4.76
N GLN A 376 -40.99 10.90 -4.55
CA GLN A 376 -41.72 9.91 -5.36
C GLN A 376 -42.22 8.81 -4.45
#